data_AF-A0A0A0HG14-F1
#
_entry.id   AF-A0A0A0HG14-F1
#
_cell.length_a   1.000
_cell.length_b   1.000
_cell.length_c   1.000
_cell.angle_alpha   90.00
_cell.angle_beta   90.00
_cell.angle_gamma   90.00
#
_symmetry.space_group_name_H-M   'P 1'
#
loop_
_entity.id
_entity.type
_entity.pdbx_description
1 polymer ?
#
loop_
_entity_poly.entity_id
_entity_poly.type
_entity_poly.pdbx_seq_one_letter_code
_entity_poly.pdbx_strand_id
1 'polypeptide(L)'
;MVPKRRFNILDLKPYMCQRSYMQRFFSVDMPGIQFVSIVLAFSLAALLPVLCLYILLSPGFAAALAAGGPSLARFLRQVTTNGLPVVFAVNYVSFFLFAVIQKPKVARRDTAFFVLVDILLRAILFPSLHALIYVLSADWFESFGGSRATALSVVAPTLARSAFFENISGVYLYATMISALPLYVSAFGQSEFLGPTVRRLPIKAGLMLLALFAFALSVGLIAIGAQGIAYLQG
;
A
#
# COMPACT_ATOMS: atom_id res chain seq x y z
N MET A 1 -17.82 -48.46 -26.30
CA MET A 1 -17.27 -48.49 -24.93
C MET A 1 -16.35 -47.29 -24.77
N VAL A 2 -16.78 -46.27 -23.99
CA VAL A 2 -15.98 -45.07 -23.72
C VAL A 2 -15.14 -45.34 -22.46
N PRO A 3 -13.81 -45.13 -22.46
CA PRO A 3 -13.01 -45.43 -21.27
C PRO A 3 -13.33 -44.41 -20.18
N LYS A 4 -13.75 -44.89 -19.01
CA LYS A 4 -13.85 -44.10 -17.77
C LYS A 4 -12.45 -43.60 -17.40
N ARG A 5 -12.13 -42.33 -17.70
CA ARG A 5 -11.00 -41.64 -17.06
C ARG A 5 -11.25 -41.64 -15.55
N ARG A 6 -10.42 -42.35 -14.79
CA ARG A 6 -10.38 -42.23 -13.33
C ARG A 6 -9.96 -40.79 -13.01
N PHE A 7 -10.90 -39.99 -12.52
CA PHE A 7 -10.62 -38.68 -11.96
C PHE A 7 -9.75 -38.91 -10.70
N ASN A 8 -8.47 -38.61 -10.80
CA ASN A 8 -7.53 -38.84 -9.72
C ASN A 8 -7.51 -37.59 -8.82
N ILE A 9 -7.70 -37.75 -7.50
CA ILE A 9 -7.63 -36.62 -6.54
C ILE A 9 -6.25 -35.92 -6.58
N LEU A 10 -5.23 -36.60 -7.09
CA LEU A 10 -3.90 -36.04 -7.31
C LEU A 10 -3.83 -35.03 -8.48
N ASP A 11 -4.76 -35.10 -9.46
CA ASP A 11 -4.87 -34.09 -10.52
C ASP A 11 -5.47 -32.77 -10.00
N LEU A 12 -6.10 -32.77 -8.82
CA LEU A 12 -6.63 -31.57 -8.18
C LEU A 12 -5.59 -30.82 -7.33
N LYS A 13 -4.45 -31.44 -6.99
CA LYS A 13 -3.42 -30.79 -6.15
C LYS A 13 -2.79 -29.53 -6.77
N PRO A 14 -2.52 -29.44 -8.09
CA PRO A 14 -2.00 -28.21 -8.68
C PRO A 14 -3.04 -27.09 -8.62
N TYR A 15 -4.32 -27.40 -8.85
CA TYR A 15 -5.39 -26.40 -8.87
C TYR A 15 -5.83 -25.95 -7.46
N MET A 16 -5.73 -26.84 -6.47
CA MET A 16 -6.09 -26.54 -5.07
C MET A 16 -4.97 -25.82 -4.32
N CYS A 17 -3.71 -26.01 -4.71
CA CYS A 17 -2.55 -25.35 -4.07
C CYS A 17 -2.28 -23.94 -4.61
N GLN A 18 -2.95 -23.54 -5.69
CA GLN A 18 -2.67 -22.30 -6.44
C GLN A 18 -3.80 -21.27 -6.39
N ARG A 19 -4.83 -21.50 -5.56
CA ARG A 19 -5.76 -20.43 -5.17
C ARG A 19 -5.02 -19.58 -4.13
N SER A 20 -4.31 -18.54 -4.59
CA SER A 20 -3.57 -17.64 -3.71
C SER A 20 -4.45 -17.24 -2.53
N TYR A 21 -3.95 -17.31 -1.29
CA TYR A 21 -4.71 -16.91 -0.09
C TYR A 21 -5.38 -15.54 -0.26
N MET A 22 -4.79 -14.64 -1.03
CA MET A 22 -5.33 -13.30 -1.33
C MET A 22 -6.61 -13.30 -2.18
N GLN A 23 -6.82 -14.30 -3.04
CA GLN A 23 -8.07 -14.45 -3.83
C GLN A 23 -9.29 -14.67 -2.94
N ARG A 24 -9.09 -15.18 -1.71
CA ARG A 24 -10.19 -15.39 -0.75
C ARG A 24 -10.61 -14.09 -0.07
N PHE A 25 -9.70 -13.11 0.03
CA PHE A 25 -9.95 -11.85 0.73
C PHE A 25 -10.50 -10.75 -0.17
N PHE A 26 -10.22 -10.80 -1.48
CA PHE A 26 -10.62 -9.75 -2.42
C PHE A 26 -11.32 -10.32 -3.65
N SER A 27 -12.64 -10.14 -3.69
CA SER A 27 -13.46 -10.38 -4.86
C SER A 27 -14.45 -9.23 -5.05
N VAL A 28 -14.49 -8.69 -6.25
CA VAL A 28 -15.53 -7.81 -6.79
C VAL A 28 -16.97 -8.35 -6.67
N ASP A 29 -17.16 -9.65 -6.51
CA ASP A 29 -18.50 -10.25 -6.36
C ASP A 29 -18.93 -10.35 -4.87
N MET A 30 -18.08 -9.87 -3.95
CA MET A 30 -18.40 -9.81 -2.52
C MET A 30 -19.22 -8.55 -2.16
N PRO A 31 -19.99 -8.58 -1.05
CA PRO A 31 -20.66 -7.39 -0.55
C PRO A 31 -19.69 -6.23 -0.29
N GLY A 32 -20.04 -5.02 -0.75
CA GLY A 32 -19.15 -3.85 -0.66
C GLY A 32 -18.69 -3.52 0.77
N ILE A 33 -19.58 -3.68 1.76
CA ILE A 33 -19.24 -3.49 3.19
C ILE A 33 -18.13 -4.47 3.60
N GLN A 34 -18.22 -5.73 3.19
CA GLN A 34 -17.22 -6.74 3.52
C GLN A 34 -15.86 -6.38 2.91
N PHE A 35 -15.84 -5.90 1.66
CA PHE A 35 -14.61 -5.44 1.01
C PHE A 35 -13.98 -4.28 1.78
N VAL A 36 -14.77 -3.25 2.12
CA VAL A 36 -14.32 -2.10 2.91
C VAL A 36 -13.74 -2.52 4.26
N SER A 37 -14.43 -3.42 4.99
CA SER A 37 -13.96 -3.90 6.30
C SER A 37 -12.62 -4.65 6.21
N ILE A 38 -12.42 -5.46 5.17
CA ILE A 38 -11.15 -6.18 4.98
C ILE A 38 -10.03 -5.19 4.63
N VAL A 39 -10.26 -4.24 3.72
CA VAL A 39 -9.27 -3.20 3.39
C VAL A 39 -8.90 -2.40 4.63
N LEU A 40 -9.88 -2.03 5.46
CA LEU A 40 -9.64 -1.31 6.71
C LEU A 40 -8.81 -2.14 7.69
N ALA A 41 -9.13 -3.43 7.84
CA ALA A 41 -8.37 -4.34 8.71
C ALA A 41 -6.91 -4.49 8.24
N PHE A 42 -6.67 -4.67 6.94
CA PHE A 42 -5.32 -4.72 6.38
C PHE A 42 -4.57 -3.39 6.57
N SER A 43 -5.26 -2.26 6.39
CA SER A 43 -4.69 -0.93 6.59
C SER A 43 -4.27 -0.70 8.03
N LEU A 44 -5.10 -1.09 9.00
CA LEU A 44 -4.79 -1.01 10.43
C LEU A 44 -3.67 -1.98 10.82
N ALA A 45 -3.71 -3.22 10.33
CA ALA A 45 -2.70 -4.24 10.60
C ALA A 45 -1.31 -3.84 10.08
N ALA A 46 -1.25 -3.07 8.99
CA ALA A 46 0.02 -2.50 8.50
C ALA A 46 0.39 -1.19 9.20
N LEU A 47 -0.59 -0.32 9.50
CA LEU A 47 -0.34 0.98 10.10
C LEU A 47 0.16 0.88 11.54
N LEU A 48 -0.50 0.07 12.38
CA LEU A 48 -0.21 0.03 13.83
C LEU A 48 1.23 -0.41 14.14
N PRO A 49 1.79 -1.49 13.54
CA PRO A 49 3.16 -1.88 13.83
C PRO A 49 4.19 -0.83 13.40
N VAL A 50 3.99 -0.21 12.23
CA VAL A 50 4.89 0.84 11.71
C VAL A 50 4.80 2.10 12.58
N LEU A 51 3.60 2.43 13.06
CA LEU A 51 3.39 3.55 13.97
C LEU A 51 4.07 3.31 15.32
N CYS A 52 3.96 2.11 15.88
CA CYS A 52 4.69 1.72 17.09
C CYS A 52 6.21 1.84 16.89
N LEU A 53 6.73 1.37 15.75
CA LEU A 53 8.15 1.50 15.43
C LEU A 53 8.57 2.97 15.37
N TYR A 54 7.78 3.83 14.72
CA TYR A 54 8.05 5.27 14.67
C TYR A 54 8.08 5.94 16.05
N ILE A 55 7.13 5.59 16.92
CA ILE A 55 7.08 6.13 18.29
C ILE A 55 8.32 5.72 19.08
N LEU A 56 8.75 4.46 18.96
CA LEU A 56 9.91 3.92 19.68
C LEU A 56 11.24 4.47 19.16
N LEU A 57 11.34 4.71 17.85
CA LEU A 57 12.54 5.25 17.22
C LEU A 57 12.66 6.78 17.35
N SER A 58 11.58 7.48 17.67
CA SER A 58 11.56 8.94 17.82
C SER A 58 11.96 9.35 19.24
N PRO A 59 13.14 9.98 19.45
CA PRO A 59 13.63 10.31 20.79
C PRO A 59 12.65 11.18 21.57
N GLY A 60 12.33 10.79 22.81
CA GLY A 60 11.42 11.52 23.69
C GLY A 60 9.94 11.48 23.30
N PHE A 61 9.58 10.94 22.13
CA PHE A 61 8.20 10.98 21.64
C PHE A 61 7.27 10.06 22.43
N ALA A 62 7.73 8.84 22.75
CA ALA A 62 6.98 7.91 23.60
C ALA A 62 6.64 8.52 24.96
N ALA A 63 7.60 9.19 25.61
CA ALA A 63 7.39 9.88 26.88
C ALA A 63 6.40 11.05 26.74
N ALA A 64 6.51 11.84 25.66
CA ALA A 64 5.59 12.93 25.37
C ALA A 64 4.14 12.46 25.13
N LEU A 65 3.96 11.28 24.52
CA LEU A 65 2.63 10.67 24.35
C LEU A 65 2.10 10.09 25.67
N ALA A 66 2.95 9.44 26.46
CA ALA A 66 2.58 8.89 27.77
C ALA A 66 2.18 9.97 28.78
N ALA A 67 2.78 11.16 28.69
CA ALA A 67 2.38 12.34 29.47
C ALA A 67 0.98 12.87 29.09
N GLY A 68 0.42 12.44 27.96
CA GLY A 68 -0.94 12.79 27.52
C GLY A 68 -1.08 14.24 27.02
N GLY A 69 -2.26 14.82 27.23
CA GLY A 69 -2.54 16.23 26.93
C GLY A 69 -2.54 16.59 25.44
N PRO A 70 -2.17 17.84 25.08
CA PRO A 70 -2.26 18.36 23.71
C PRO A 70 -1.42 17.57 22.69
N SER A 71 -0.27 17.03 23.10
CA SER A 71 0.61 16.23 22.24
C SER A 71 -0.06 14.94 21.79
N LEU A 72 -0.68 14.21 22.73
CA LEU A 72 -1.44 13.00 22.42
C LEU A 72 -2.66 13.32 21.55
N ALA A 73 -3.42 14.37 21.87
CA ALA A 73 -4.59 14.76 21.09
C ALA A 73 -4.23 15.13 19.64
N ARG A 74 -3.15 15.89 19.43
CA ARG A 74 -2.66 16.24 18.09
C ARG A 74 -2.16 15.02 17.33
N PHE A 75 -1.45 14.12 18.01
CA PHE A 75 -0.97 12.88 17.42
C PHE A 75 -2.13 11.97 16.97
N LEU A 76 -3.09 11.71 17.86
CA LEU A 76 -4.26 10.90 17.53
C LEU A 76 -5.05 11.52 16.38
N ARG A 77 -5.28 12.83 16.40
CA ARG A 77 -5.92 13.53 15.27
C ARG A 77 -5.13 13.34 13.98
N GLN A 78 -3.81 13.54 14.00
CA GLN A 78 -2.97 13.34 12.82
C GLN A 78 -3.09 11.91 12.26
N VAL A 79 -3.10 10.90 13.14
CA VAL A 79 -3.26 9.50 12.73
C VAL A 79 -4.67 9.23 12.19
N THR A 80 -5.73 9.74 12.82
CA THR A 80 -7.12 9.42 12.44
C THR A 80 -7.66 10.27 11.29
N THR A 81 -7.23 11.51 11.13
CA THR A 81 -7.75 12.43 10.10
C THR A 81 -6.82 12.59 8.90
N ASN A 82 -5.59 12.07 8.98
CA ASN A 82 -4.66 12.06 7.86
C ASN A 82 -4.14 10.64 7.58
N GLY A 83 -3.42 10.04 8.54
CA GLY A 83 -2.75 8.76 8.33
C GLY A 83 -3.66 7.63 7.87
N LEU A 84 -4.66 7.29 8.68
CA LEU A 84 -5.59 6.21 8.39
C LEU A 84 -6.36 6.46 7.07
N PRO A 85 -6.94 7.66 6.80
CA PRO A 85 -7.56 7.96 5.52
C PRO A 85 -6.64 7.73 4.31
N VAL A 86 -5.39 8.21 4.35
CA VAL A 86 -4.44 8.01 3.25
C VAL A 86 -4.16 6.52 3.05
N VAL A 87 -3.81 5.81 4.12
CA VAL A 87 -3.45 4.38 4.02
C VAL A 87 -4.64 3.57 3.49
N PHE A 88 -5.82 3.82 4.04
CA PHE A 88 -7.05 3.16 3.62
C PHE A 88 -7.38 3.44 2.15
N ALA A 89 -7.36 4.70 1.72
CA ALA A 89 -7.72 5.06 0.34
C ALA A 89 -6.75 4.45 -0.68
N VAL A 90 -5.45 4.53 -0.44
CA VAL A 90 -4.42 3.93 -1.32
C VAL A 90 -4.62 2.41 -1.41
N ASN A 91 -4.82 1.74 -0.27
CA ASN A 91 -5.04 0.30 -0.24
C ASN A 91 -6.36 -0.10 -0.89
N TYR A 92 -7.43 0.67 -0.69
CA TYR A 92 -8.72 0.42 -1.30
C TYR A 92 -8.60 0.36 -2.82
N VAL A 93 -8.00 1.39 -3.44
CA VAL A 93 -7.89 1.42 -4.91
C VAL A 93 -6.98 0.30 -5.41
N SER A 94 -5.87 0.05 -4.73
CA SER A 94 -4.93 -1.05 -5.05
C SER A 94 -5.61 -2.43 -5.01
N PHE A 95 -6.33 -2.71 -3.93
CA PHE A 95 -6.95 -4.01 -3.70
C PHE A 95 -8.16 -4.20 -4.63
N PHE A 96 -8.86 -3.11 -4.95
CA PHE A 96 -9.96 -3.12 -5.90
C PHE A 96 -9.46 -3.39 -7.31
N LEU A 97 -8.37 -2.72 -7.72
CA LEU A 97 -7.71 -2.96 -9.01
C LEU A 97 -7.27 -4.42 -9.13
N PHE A 98 -6.67 -4.99 -8.08
CA PHE A 98 -6.31 -6.41 -8.04
C PHE A 98 -7.52 -7.32 -8.24
N ALA A 99 -8.63 -7.04 -7.55
CA ALA A 99 -9.86 -7.82 -7.66
C ALA A 99 -10.47 -7.75 -9.08
N VAL A 100 -10.39 -6.60 -9.75
CA VAL A 100 -10.85 -6.40 -11.14
C VAL A 100 -10.01 -7.22 -12.12
N ILE A 101 -8.68 -7.19 -11.99
CA ILE A 101 -7.76 -7.88 -12.93
C ILE A 101 -7.87 -9.40 -12.82
N GLN A 102 -8.26 -9.93 -11.66
CA GLN A 102 -8.49 -11.36 -11.51
C GLN A 102 -9.81 -11.86 -12.13
N LYS A 103 -10.65 -10.99 -12.71
CA LYS A 103 -11.85 -11.45 -13.42
C LYS A 103 -11.44 -12.20 -14.71
N PRO A 104 -11.96 -13.42 -14.95
CA PRO A 104 -11.64 -14.23 -16.14
C PRO A 104 -12.00 -13.60 -17.50
N LYS A 105 -12.79 -12.51 -17.51
CA LYS A 105 -13.33 -11.89 -18.73
C LYS A 105 -12.52 -10.69 -19.22
N VAL A 106 -11.57 -10.17 -18.44
CA VAL A 106 -10.67 -9.10 -18.90
C VAL A 106 -9.57 -9.76 -19.73
N ALA A 107 -9.29 -9.26 -20.93
CA ALA A 107 -8.25 -9.78 -21.81
C ALA A 107 -7.01 -10.17 -21.00
N ARG A 108 -6.54 -11.42 -21.12
CA ARG A 108 -5.43 -12.04 -20.35
C ARG A 108 -4.16 -11.16 -20.40
N ARG A 109 -4.12 -10.11 -19.60
CA ARG A 109 -2.91 -9.35 -19.30
C ARG A 109 -2.22 -10.08 -18.16
N ASP A 110 -0.92 -10.25 -18.30
CA ASP A 110 -0.10 -10.88 -17.28
C ASP A 110 -0.28 -10.17 -15.92
N THR A 111 -0.39 -10.92 -14.83
CA THR A 111 -0.61 -10.35 -13.50
C THR A 111 0.56 -9.51 -13.00
N ALA A 112 1.76 -9.60 -13.59
CA ALA A 112 2.84 -8.65 -13.31
C ALA A 112 2.53 -7.24 -13.81
N PHE A 113 1.69 -7.10 -14.85
CA PHE A 113 1.22 -5.79 -15.31
C PHE A 113 0.40 -5.07 -14.24
N PHE A 114 -0.37 -5.81 -13.42
CA PHE A 114 -1.05 -5.24 -12.26
C PHE A 114 -0.05 -4.56 -11.32
N VAL A 115 1.07 -5.20 -11.01
CA VAL A 115 2.07 -4.64 -10.09
C VAL A 115 2.63 -3.33 -10.64
N LEU A 116 2.92 -3.27 -11.94
CA LEU A 116 3.38 -2.02 -12.57
C LEU A 116 2.33 -0.91 -12.46
N VAL A 117 1.06 -1.19 -12.76
CA VAL A 117 -0.02 -0.21 -12.63
C VAL A 117 -0.21 0.23 -11.19
N ASP A 118 -0.15 -0.71 -10.24
CA ASP A 118 -0.29 -0.43 -8.82
C ASP A 118 0.82 0.47 -8.27
N ILE A 119 2.07 0.25 -8.70
CA ILE A 119 3.21 1.11 -8.36
C ILE A 119 2.96 2.54 -8.84
N LEU A 120 2.57 2.72 -10.11
CA LEU A 120 2.32 4.06 -10.66
C LEU A 120 1.13 4.74 -9.97
N LEU A 121 0.07 3.98 -9.72
CA LEU A 121 -1.11 4.45 -9.01
C LEU A 121 -0.74 4.92 -7.60
N ARG A 122 0.06 4.16 -6.86
CA ARG A 122 0.55 4.55 -5.51
C ARG A 122 1.43 5.78 -5.58
N ALA A 123 2.31 5.87 -6.56
CA ALA A 123 3.18 7.03 -6.77
C ALA A 123 2.40 8.33 -7.05
N ILE A 124 1.17 8.24 -7.57
CA ILE A 124 0.30 9.39 -7.80
C ILE A 124 -0.65 9.62 -6.62
N LEU A 125 -1.37 8.59 -6.18
CA LEU A 125 -2.40 8.71 -5.14
C LEU A 125 -1.82 9.15 -3.80
N PHE A 126 -0.68 8.59 -3.40
CA PHE A 126 -0.13 8.86 -2.07
C PHE A 126 0.28 10.34 -1.92
N PRO A 127 1.01 10.97 -2.86
CA PRO A 127 1.25 12.41 -2.84
C PRO A 127 -0.03 13.25 -2.99
N SER A 128 -0.93 12.87 -3.90
CA SER A 128 -2.15 13.64 -4.18
C SER A 128 -3.08 13.71 -2.96
N LEU A 129 -3.24 12.60 -2.24
CA LEU A 129 -4.03 12.56 -1.01
C LEU A 129 -3.41 13.41 0.10
N HIS A 130 -2.08 13.39 0.24
CA HIS A 130 -1.39 14.27 1.19
C HIS A 130 -1.62 15.75 0.86
N ALA A 131 -1.47 16.13 -0.41
CA ALA A 131 -1.73 17.49 -0.85
C ALA A 131 -3.18 17.92 -0.58
N LEU A 132 -4.15 17.07 -0.92
CA LEU A 132 -5.56 17.31 -0.66
C LEU A 132 -5.85 17.48 0.83
N ILE A 133 -5.36 16.57 1.67
CA ILE A 133 -5.59 16.62 3.12
C ILE A 133 -4.93 17.85 3.73
N TYR A 134 -3.75 18.26 3.26
CA TYR A 134 -3.07 19.46 3.74
C TYR A 134 -3.86 20.73 3.40
N VAL A 135 -4.39 20.82 2.18
CA VAL A 135 -5.27 21.93 1.76
C VAL A 135 -6.56 21.95 2.58
N LEU A 136 -7.24 20.80 2.74
CA LEU A 136 -8.45 20.71 3.56
C LEU A 136 -8.16 21.04 5.04
N SER A 137 -6.99 20.67 5.54
CA SER A 137 -6.58 21.00 6.91
C SER A 137 -6.30 22.48 7.09
N ALA A 138 -5.81 23.17 6.06
CA ALA A 138 -5.69 24.62 6.07
C ALA A 138 -7.06 25.29 6.13
N ASP A 139 -8.01 24.82 5.33
CA ASP A 139 -9.36 25.38 5.27
C ASP A 139 -10.20 25.12 6.54
N TRP A 140 -10.12 23.92 7.12
CA TRP A 140 -11.00 23.51 8.22
C TRP A 140 -10.40 23.67 9.62
N PHE A 141 -9.08 23.56 9.74
CA PHE A 141 -8.38 23.58 11.03
C PHE A 141 -7.39 24.74 11.15
N GLU A 142 -7.42 25.70 10.23
CA GLU A 142 -6.45 26.81 10.14
C GLU A 142 -4.99 26.33 10.19
N SER A 143 -4.75 25.09 9.74
CA SER A 143 -3.41 24.52 9.70
C SER A 143 -2.58 25.30 8.68
N PHE A 144 -1.26 25.38 8.87
CA PHE A 144 -0.39 26.20 8.01
C PHE A 144 -0.78 27.69 7.96
N GLY A 145 -1.42 28.20 9.02
CA GLY A 145 -1.94 29.57 9.09
C GLY A 145 -3.12 29.83 8.13
N GLY A 146 -3.84 28.78 7.73
CA GLY A 146 -4.97 28.88 6.79
C GLY A 146 -4.57 29.03 5.31
N SER A 147 -3.27 29.06 5.00
CA SER A 147 -2.78 29.25 3.64
C SER A 147 -2.66 27.93 2.87
N ARG A 148 -3.46 27.76 1.81
CA ARG A 148 -3.36 26.62 0.89
C ARG A 148 -2.01 26.55 0.18
N ALA A 149 -1.44 27.71 -0.16
CA ALA A 149 -0.14 27.78 -0.83
C ALA A 149 0.98 27.28 0.09
N THR A 150 0.93 27.67 1.37
CA THR A 150 1.85 27.16 2.40
C THR A 150 1.62 25.67 2.67
N ALA A 151 0.36 25.23 2.68
CA ALA A 151 0.03 23.82 2.81
C ALA A 151 0.64 22.99 1.66
N LEU A 152 0.57 23.47 0.42
CA LEU A 152 1.14 22.78 -0.75
C LEU A 152 2.67 22.82 -0.80
N SER A 153 3.29 23.93 -0.39
CA SER A 153 4.75 24.08 -0.42
C SER A 153 5.47 23.10 0.51
N VAL A 154 4.80 22.65 1.58
CA VAL A 154 5.39 21.68 2.51
C VAL A 154 5.17 20.21 2.12
N VAL A 155 4.32 19.92 1.12
CA VAL A 155 4.00 18.53 0.73
C VAL A 155 5.23 17.82 0.18
N ALA A 156 5.87 18.40 -0.82
CA ALA A 156 7.05 17.82 -1.48
C ALA A 156 8.20 17.56 -0.49
N PRO A 157 8.66 18.53 0.34
CA PRO A 157 9.71 18.26 1.32
C PRO A 157 9.26 17.24 2.38
N THR A 158 7.99 17.24 2.79
CA THR A 158 7.47 16.20 3.69
C THR A 158 7.59 14.81 3.07
N LEU A 159 7.18 14.64 1.82
CA LEU A 159 7.21 13.35 1.13
C LEU A 159 8.65 12.89 0.83
N ALA A 160 9.55 13.79 0.46
CA ALA A 160 10.96 13.47 0.27
C ALA A 160 11.59 12.89 1.55
N ARG A 161 11.30 13.51 2.70
CA ARG A 161 11.76 13.03 4.02
C ARG A 161 11.02 11.78 4.50
N SER A 162 9.79 11.56 4.04
CA SER A 162 8.98 10.38 4.40
C SER A 162 9.62 9.07 3.94
N ALA A 163 10.32 9.09 2.80
CA ALA A 163 11.03 7.93 2.25
C ALA A 163 12.22 7.49 3.12
N PHE A 164 12.69 8.34 4.04
CA PHE A 164 13.74 8.04 5.01
C PHE A 164 13.18 7.82 6.41
N PHE A 165 11.86 7.70 6.55
CA PHE A 165 11.16 7.51 7.83
C PHE A 165 11.36 8.64 8.85
N GLU A 166 11.67 9.86 8.37
CA GLU A 166 11.99 11.01 9.24
C GLU A 166 10.75 11.75 9.77
N ASN A 167 9.56 11.42 9.27
CA ASN A 167 8.31 12.04 9.69
C ASN A 167 7.15 11.04 9.67
N ILE A 168 6.01 11.45 10.24
CA ILE A 168 4.83 10.59 10.35
C ILE A 168 4.22 10.20 8.99
N SER A 169 4.41 11.00 7.93
CA SER A 169 4.03 10.59 6.57
C SER A 169 4.84 9.38 6.10
N GLY A 170 6.05 9.19 6.61
CA GLY A 170 6.83 7.96 6.40
C GLY A 170 6.07 6.75 6.92
N VAL A 171 5.50 6.82 8.12
CA VAL A 171 4.65 5.74 8.67
C VAL A 171 3.55 5.34 7.69
N TYR A 172 2.89 6.33 7.09
CA TYR A 172 1.80 6.09 6.15
C TYR A 172 2.30 5.48 4.85
N LEU A 173 3.44 5.97 4.33
CA LEU A 173 4.09 5.41 3.15
C LEU A 173 4.41 3.93 3.36
N TYR A 174 5.16 3.60 4.41
CA TYR A 174 5.54 2.22 4.69
C TYR A 174 4.35 1.32 5.01
N ALA A 175 3.32 1.81 5.71
CA ALA A 175 2.10 1.06 5.94
C ALA A 175 1.36 0.69 4.64
N THR A 176 1.24 1.63 3.68
CA THR A 176 0.65 1.32 2.37
C THR A 176 1.48 0.29 1.60
N MET A 177 2.80 0.33 1.70
CA MET A 177 3.67 -0.58 0.95
C MET A 177 3.71 -1.99 1.57
N ILE A 178 3.78 -2.11 2.89
CA ILE A 178 3.78 -3.40 3.59
C ILE A 178 2.48 -4.16 3.32
N SER A 179 1.35 -3.46 3.32
CA SER A 179 0.04 -4.05 3.00
C SER A 179 -0.07 -4.52 1.54
N ALA A 180 0.76 -4.03 0.62
CA ALA A 180 0.81 -4.45 -0.78
C ALA A 180 1.64 -5.72 -1.02
N LEU A 181 2.59 -6.06 -0.12
CA LEU A 181 3.51 -7.18 -0.32
C LEU A 181 2.80 -8.52 -0.61
N PRO A 182 1.75 -8.93 0.13
CA PRO A 182 1.03 -10.17 -0.17
C PRO A 182 0.39 -10.18 -1.57
N LEU A 183 -0.06 -9.02 -2.05
CA LEU A 183 -0.63 -8.86 -3.38
C LEU A 183 0.43 -8.98 -4.47
N TYR A 184 1.60 -8.36 -4.27
CA TYR A 184 2.71 -8.47 -5.22
C TYR A 184 3.23 -9.90 -5.31
N VAL A 185 3.43 -10.58 -4.17
CA VAL A 185 3.81 -12.00 -4.14
C VAL A 185 2.77 -12.85 -4.89
N SER A 186 1.48 -12.60 -4.65
CA SER A 186 0.39 -13.30 -5.34
C SER A 186 0.38 -13.03 -6.84
N ALA A 187 0.55 -11.78 -7.26
CA ALA A 187 0.51 -11.37 -8.65
C ALA A 187 1.70 -11.93 -9.44
N PHE A 188 2.92 -11.86 -8.88
CA PHE A 188 4.10 -12.45 -9.49
C PHE A 188 4.03 -13.99 -9.54
N GLY A 189 3.43 -14.64 -8.53
CA GLY A 189 3.23 -16.09 -8.53
C GLY A 189 2.26 -16.59 -9.60
N GLN A 190 1.40 -15.72 -10.13
CA GLN A 190 0.43 -16.01 -11.19
C GLN A 190 0.89 -15.53 -12.58
N SER A 191 2.05 -14.88 -12.67
CA SER A 191 2.58 -14.32 -13.92
C SER A 191 3.10 -15.42 -14.84
N GLU A 192 2.60 -15.46 -16.06
CA GLU A 192 3.08 -16.36 -17.12
C GLU A 192 4.46 -15.88 -17.63
N PHE A 193 4.69 -14.57 -17.67
CA PHE A 193 5.95 -13.96 -18.11
C PHE A 193 7.11 -14.20 -17.13
N LEU A 194 6.88 -14.01 -15.83
CA LEU A 194 7.93 -14.15 -14.80
C LEU A 194 8.08 -15.59 -14.27
N GLY A 195 7.10 -16.46 -14.55
CA GLY A 195 7.08 -17.86 -14.12
C GLY A 195 8.37 -18.64 -14.40
N PRO A 196 8.97 -18.58 -15.60
CA PRO A 196 10.21 -19.31 -15.93
C PRO A 196 11.43 -18.89 -15.08
N THR A 197 11.55 -17.59 -14.78
CA THR A 197 12.66 -17.03 -14.01
C THR A 197 12.51 -17.33 -12.53
N VAL A 198 11.30 -17.21 -11.99
CA VAL A 198 11.01 -17.48 -10.57
C VAL A 198 11.17 -18.97 -10.21
N ARG A 199 10.87 -19.89 -11.14
CA ARG A 199 11.02 -21.35 -10.95
C ARG A 199 12.46 -21.81 -10.71
N ARG A 200 13.47 -21.00 -11.06
CA ARG A 200 14.89 -21.33 -10.86
C ARG A 200 15.42 -20.96 -9.47
N LEU A 201 14.69 -20.14 -8.73
CA LEU A 201 14.99 -19.79 -7.33
C LEU A 201 14.15 -20.66 -6.39
N PRO A 202 14.51 -20.79 -5.11
CA PRO A 202 13.57 -21.28 -4.11
C PRO A 202 12.31 -20.39 -4.18
N ILE A 203 11.22 -20.95 -4.70
CA ILE A 203 10.08 -20.22 -5.29
C ILE A 203 9.55 -19.10 -4.38
N LYS A 204 9.55 -19.33 -3.06
CA LYS A 204 9.08 -18.34 -2.07
C LYS A 204 10.02 -17.14 -1.91
N ALA A 205 11.33 -17.35 -1.99
CA ALA A 205 12.31 -16.28 -1.85
C ALA A 205 12.36 -15.39 -3.10
N GLY A 206 12.28 -15.98 -4.30
CA GLY A 206 12.27 -15.21 -5.55
C GLY A 206 11.08 -14.26 -5.68
N LEU A 207 9.87 -14.74 -5.32
CA LEU A 207 8.67 -13.90 -5.31
C LEU A 207 8.75 -12.77 -4.28
N MET A 208 9.31 -13.06 -3.09
CA MET A 208 9.50 -12.05 -2.06
C MET A 208 10.50 -10.98 -2.51
N LEU A 209 11.63 -11.36 -3.13
CA LEU A 209 12.61 -10.41 -3.65
C LEU A 209 12.00 -9.50 -4.73
N LEU A 210 11.18 -10.04 -5.63
CA LEU A 210 10.46 -9.23 -6.63
C LEU A 210 9.47 -8.27 -5.97
N ALA A 211 8.73 -8.72 -4.95
CA ALA A 211 7.81 -7.87 -4.19
C ALA A 211 8.55 -6.74 -3.46
N LEU A 212 9.72 -7.03 -2.87
CA LEU A 212 10.58 -6.05 -2.22
C LEU A 212 11.21 -5.08 -3.22
N PHE A 213 11.54 -5.54 -4.43
CA PHE A 213 11.99 -4.66 -5.51
C PHE A 213 10.87 -3.71 -5.96
N ALA A 214 9.66 -4.22 -6.20
CA ALA A 214 8.48 -3.41 -6.51
C ALA A 214 8.16 -2.38 -5.41
N PHE A 215 8.29 -2.78 -4.15
CA PHE A 215 8.22 -1.91 -2.98
C PHE A 215 9.26 -0.79 -3.07
N ALA A 216 10.54 -1.12 -3.30
CA ALA A 216 11.62 -0.14 -3.34
C ALA A 216 11.46 0.83 -4.52
N LEU A 217 11.02 0.32 -5.67
CA LEU A 217 10.72 1.13 -6.84
C LEU A 217 9.59 2.14 -6.56
N SER A 218 8.50 1.71 -5.91
CA SER A 218 7.39 2.59 -5.55
C SER A 218 7.83 3.71 -4.59
N VAL A 219 8.57 3.36 -3.54
CA VAL A 219 9.13 4.35 -2.59
C VAL A 219 10.10 5.30 -3.31
N GLY A 220 10.98 4.76 -4.17
CA GLY A 220 11.94 5.54 -4.95
C GLY A 220 11.28 6.52 -5.90
N LEU A 221 10.22 6.13 -6.62
CA LEU A 221 9.47 7.02 -7.51
C LEU A 221 8.83 8.18 -6.74
N ILE A 222 8.23 7.91 -5.58
CA ILE A 222 7.66 8.94 -4.72
C ILE A 222 8.76 9.88 -4.21
N ALA A 223 9.87 9.32 -3.73
CA ALA A 223 10.99 10.09 -3.18
C ALA A 223 11.62 11.01 -4.24
N ILE A 224 11.94 10.47 -5.42
CA ILE A 224 12.54 11.22 -6.53
C ILE A 224 11.57 12.30 -7.02
N GLY A 225 10.29 11.97 -7.21
CA GLY A 225 9.28 12.93 -7.61
C GLY A 225 9.12 14.07 -6.60
N ALA A 226 9.08 13.73 -5.31
CA ALA A 226 8.98 14.71 -4.23
C ALA A 226 10.23 15.59 -4.12
N GLN A 227 11.43 15.01 -4.24
CA GLN A 227 12.69 15.77 -4.25
C GLN A 227 12.77 16.71 -5.46
N GLY A 228 12.38 16.25 -6.64
CA GLY A 228 12.32 17.07 -7.84
C GLY A 228 11.38 18.26 -7.69
N ILE A 229 10.18 18.05 -7.13
CA ILE A 229 9.24 19.15 -6.86
C ILE A 229 9.80 20.11 -5.80
N ALA A 230 10.36 19.59 -4.71
CA ALA A 230 10.93 20.42 -3.64
C ALA A 230 12.08 21.29 -4.16
N TYR A 231 12.98 20.73 -4.98
CA TYR A 231 14.06 21.48 -5.60
C TYR A 231 13.56 22.62 -6.50
N LEU A 232 12.45 22.41 -7.22
CA LEU A 232 11.83 23.44 -8.06
C LEU A 232 11.09 24.52 -7.25
N GLN A 233 10.75 24.25 -6.00
CA GLN A 233 10.04 25.19 -5.12
C GLN A 233 10.98 26.17 -4.38
N GLY A 234 12.30 25.89 -4.36
CA GLY A 234 13.31 26.68 -3.65
C GLY A 234 13.45 26.28 -2.19
#